data_AF-A0AAW1KDX5-F1
#
_entry.id   AF-A0AAW1KDX5-F1
#
_cell.length_a   1.000
_cell.length_b   1.000
_cell.length_c   1.000
_cell.angle_alpha   90.00
_cell.angle_beta   90.00
_cell.angle_gamma   90.00
#
_symmetry.space_group_name_H-M   'P 1'
#
loop_
_entity.id
_entity.type
_entity.pdbx_description
1 polymer ?
#
loop_
_entity_poly.entity_id
_entity_poly.type
_entity_poly.pdbx_seq_one_letter_code
_entity_poly.pdbx_strand_id
1 'polypeptide(L)'
;MKNKSKLKGSKHYIESDFTKSEEKIQKKLREIAKEEKVKGKIAVVKYQKIKIKDTLTTTAMKRHMNKRKTEQNKTVKRNKKRYKAKLGTWNIRTKQS
;
A
#
# COMPACT_ATOMS: atom_id res chain seq x y z
N MET A 1 -16.24 -12.96 -40.12
CA MET A 1 -15.93 -12.74 -38.68
C MET A 1 -16.84 -13.60 -37.78
N LYS A 2 -16.46 -14.85 -37.44
CA LYS A 2 -17.36 -15.82 -36.75
C LYS A 2 -17.06 -16.11 -35.26
N ASN A 3 -16.09 -15.44 -34.60
CA ASN A 3 -15.66 -15.80 -33.24
C ASN A 3 -15.75 -14.67 -32.19
N LYS A 4 -16.71 -13.74 -32.29
CA LYS A 4 -16.86 -12.66 -31.29
C LYS A 4 -17.25 -13.16 -29.89
N SER A 5 -17.88 -14.34 -29.77
CA SER A 5 -18.33 -14.91 -28.49
C SER A 5 -17.19 -15.38 -27.58
N LYS A 6 -16.04 -15.80 -28.15
CA LYS A 6 -14.88 -16.31 -27.40
C LYS A 6 -14.05 -15.21 -26.70
N LEU A 7 -14.36 -13.93 -26.97
CA LEU A 7 -13.69 -12.78 -26.36
C LEU A 7 -14.43 -12.24 -25.12
N LYS A 8 -15.61 -12.81 -24.79
CA LYS A 8 -16.42 -12.33 -23.67
C LYS A 8 -15.86 -12.91 -22.37
N GLY A 9 -15.05 -12.12 -21.67
CA GLY A 9 -14.51 -12.45 -20.34
C GLY A 9 -12.99 -12.66 -20.30
N SER A 10 -12.33 -12.80 -21.44
CA SER A 10 -10.87 -12.92 -21.54
C SER A 10 -10.20 -11.58 -21.83
N LYS A 11 -9.21 -11.20 -21.00
CA LYS A 11 -8.37 -10.02 -21.23
C LYS A 11 -7.31 -10.37 -22.27
N HIS A 12 -7.62 -10.17 -23.54
CA HIS A 12 -6.63 -10.27 -24.61
C HIS A 12 -5.94 -8.93 -24.81
N TYR A 13 -4.62 -8.96 -24.87
CA TYR A 13 -3.81 -7.82 -25.26
C TYR A 13 -3.24 -8.08 -26.63
N ILE A 14 -3.30 -7.07 -27.49
CA ILE A 14 -2.66 -7.13 -28.81
C ILE A 14 -1.18 -6.85 -28.56
N GLU A 15 -0.37 -7.90 -28.69
CA GLU A 15 1.08 -7.88 -28.48
C GLU A 15 1.86 -7.85 -29.81
N SER A 16 1.15 -7.95 -30.94
CA SER A 16 1.72 -8.01 -32.29
C SER A 16 2.56 -6.79 -32.68
N ASP A 17 2.29 -5.64 -32.06
CA ASP A 17 2.89 -4.36 -32.45
C ASP A 17 4.10 -4.01 -31.57
N PHE A 18 4.52 -4.92 -30.68
CA PHE A 18 5.68 -4.73 -29.82
C PHE A 18 6.87 -5.59 -30.27
N THR A 19 8.06 -5.00 -30.21
CA THR A 19 9.30 -5.75 -30.24
C THR A 19 9.45 -6.62 -28.98
N LYS A 20 10.30 -7.66 -29.02
CA LYS A 20 10.52 -8.55 -27.87
C LYS A 20 10.98 -7.82 -26.60
N SER A 21 11.69 -6.71 -26.74
CA SER A 21 12.10 -5.86 -25.61
C SER A 21 10.92 -5.08 -25.03
N GLU A 22 10.08 -4.52 -25.89
CA GLU A 22 8.87 -3.78 -25.51
C GLU A 22 7.84 -4.69 -24.84
N GLU A 23 7.67 -5.92 -25.33
CA GLU A 23 6.80 -6.91 -24.73
C GLU A 23 7.22 -7.23 -23.28
N LYS A 24 8.53 -7.42 -23.04
CA LYS A 24 9.09 -7.64 -21.69
C LYS A 24 8.82 -6.46 -20.76
N ILE A 25 9.00 -5.23 -21.25
CA ILE A 25 8.72 -4.01 -20.48
C ILE A 25 7.21 -3.95 -20.17
N GLN A 26 6.35 -4.16 -21.16
CA GLN A 26 4.91 -4.08 -21.01
C GLN A 26 4.37 -5.15 -20.05
N LYS A 27 4.93 -6.37 -20.10
CA LYS A 27 4.61 -7.46 -19.17
C LYS A 27 4.95 -7.10 -17.72
N LYS A 28 6.17 -6.62 -17.48
CA LYS A 28 6.58 -6.15 -16.14
C LYS A 28 5.68 -5.03 -15.62
N LEU A 29 5.34 -4.04 -16.46
CA LEU A 29 4.43 -2.95 -16.07
C LEU A 29 3.02 -3.46 -15.72
N ARG A 30 2.51 -4.47 -16.44
CA ARG A 30 1.22 -5.09 -16.14
C ARG A 30 1.25 -5.89 -14.82
N GLU A 31 2.35 -6.56 -14.50
CA GLU A 31 2.53 -7.24 -13.21
C GLU A 31 2.50 -6.24 -12.05
N ILE A 32 3.30 -5.17 -12.15
CA ILE A 32 3.32 -4.07 -11.18
C ILE A 32 1.92 -3.46 -11.03
N ALA A 33 1.19 -3.22 -12.13
CA ALA A 33 -0.15 -2.68 -12.08
C ALA A 33 -1.15 -3.61 -11.36
N LYS A 34 -1.02 -4.93 -11.50
CA LYS A 34 -1.84 -5.90 -10.77
C LYS A 34 -1.54 -5.85 -9.28
N GLU A 35 -0.27 -5.82 -8.89
CA GLU A 35 0.13 -5.72 -7.48
C GLU A 35 -0.40 -4.44 -6.83
N GLU A 36 -0.24 -3.29 -7.49
CA GLU A 36 -0.73 -2.02 -6.96
C GLU A 36 -2.27 -1.98 -6.90
N LYS A 37 -2.96 -2.67 -7.82
CA LYS A 37 -4.41 -2.85 -7.75
C LYS A 37 -4.83 -3.69 -6.54
N VAL A 38 -4.10 -4.76 -6.20
CA VAL A 38 -4.33 -5.56 -4.98
C VAL A 38 -4.12 -4.72 -3.72
N LYS A 39 -3.15 -3.80 -3.74
CA LYS A 39 -2.92 -2.81 -2.67
C LYS A 39 -3.98 -1.71 -2.60
N GLY A 40 -5.01 -1.77 -3.44
CA GLY A 40 -6.11 -0.81 -3.46
C GLY A 40 -5.75 0.53 -4.09
N LYS A 41 -4.80 0.56 -5.04
CA LYS A 41 -4.44 1.73 -5.85
C LYS A 41 -4.98 1.61 -7.27
N ILE A 42 -5.13 2.74 -7.96
CA ILE A 42 -5.42 2.76 -9.41
C ILE A 42 -4.09 2.79 -10.15
N ALA A 43 -3.81 1.73 -10.91
CA ALA A 43 -2.69 1.67 -11.83
C ALA A 43 -3.20 1.68 -13.29
N VAL A 44 -2.71 2.63 -14.09
CA VAL A 44 -3.00 2.76 -15.53
C VAL A 44 -1.70 2.54 -16.29
N VAL A 45 -1.66 1.48 -17.09
CA VAL A 45 -0.51 1.15 -17.95
C VAL A 45 -0.72 1.79 -19.32
N LYS A 46 0.24 2.59 -19.77
CA LYS A 46 0.37 3.12 -21.14
C LYS A 46 1.56 2.44 -21.82
N TYR A 47 1.84 2.81 -23.06
CA TYR A 47 3.03 2.32 -23.76
C TYR A 47 4.31 2.66 -22.99
N GLN A 48 5.05 1.64 -22.56
CA GLN A 48 6.29 1.72 -21.77
C GLN A 48 6.21 2.60 -20.49
N LYS A 49 5.02 2.98 -20.04
CA LYS A 49 4.81 3.92 -18.93
C LYS A 49 3.69 3.41 -18.03
N ILE A 50 3.84 3.59 -16.73
CA ILE A 50 2.79 3.29 -15.74
C ILE A 50 2.47 4.55 -14.93
N LYS A 51 1.18 4.81 -14.73
CA LYS A 51 0.70 5.85 -13.81
C LYS A 51 0.01 5.18 -12.64
N ILE A 52 0.56 5.33 -11.45
CA ILE A 52 -0.03 4.83 -10.21
C ILE A 52 -0.63 6.02 -9.46
N LYS A 53 -1.90 5.91 -9.10
CA LYS A 53 -2.62 6.87 -8.26
C LYS A 53 -3.10 6.14 -7.02
N ASP A 54 -2.90 6.75 -5.86
CA ASP A 54 -3.50 6.25 -4.63
C ASP A 54 -5.01 6.48 -4.68
N THR A 55 -5.80 5.41 -4.60
CA THR A 55 -7.27 5.53 -4.59
C THR A 55 -7.84 5.90 -3.23
N LEU A 56 -7.05 5.77 -2.17
CA LEU A 56 -7.56 5.91 -0.81
C LEU A 56 -7.48 7.34 -0.31
N THR A 57 -8.32 8.18 -0.91
CA THR A 57 -9.00 9.25 -0.16
C THR A 57 -10.42 9.44 -0.61
N THR A 58 -11.32 8.62 -0.09
CA THR A 58 -12.40 9.30 0.62
C THR A 58 -11.75 9.98 1.83
N THR A 59 -12.00 11.26 2.04
CA THR A 59 -11.44 12.04 3.16
C THR A 59 -11.65 11.33 4.50
N ALA A 60 -12.71 10.50 4.59
CA ALA A 60 -13.03 9.62 5.71
C ALA A 60 -11.95 8.56 6.00
N MET A 61 -11.45 7.81 5.00
CA MET A 61 -10.43 6.77 5.24
C MET A 61 -9.07 7.36 5.64
N LYS A 62 -8.65 8.50 5.07
CA LYS A 62 -7.44 9.20 5.52
C LYS A 62 -7.56 9.68 6.97
N ARG A 63 -8.72 10.24 7.35
CA ARG A 63 -9.00 10.67 8.73
C ARG A 63 -8.96 9.49 9.71
N HIS A 64 -9.57 8.36 9.34
CA HIS A 64 -9.59 7.18 10.19
C HIS A 64 -8.19 6.55 10.39
N MET A 65 -7.39 6.45 9.32
CA MET A 65 -6.01 5.98 9.39
C MET A 65 -5.12 6.92 10.22
N ASN A 66 -5.29 8.24 10.08
CA ASN A 66 -4.58 9.23 10.90
C ASN A 66 -5.00 9.14 12.38
N LYS A 67 -6.29 8.95 12.68
CA LYS A 67 -6.77 8.77 14.07
C LYS A 67 -6.09 7.57 14.74
N ARG A 68 -6.04 6.41 14.07
CA ARG A 68 -5.36 5.21 14.58
C ARG A 68 -3.87 5.44 14.84
N LYS A 69 -3.15 6.12 13.94
CA LYS A 69 -1.74 6.50 14.16
C LYS A 69 -1.56 7.43 15.36
N THR A 70 -2.45 8.41 15.56
CA THR A 70 -2.37 9.30 16.73
C THR A 70 -2.64 8.57 18.05
N GLU A 71 -3.54 7.59 18.06
CA GLU A 71 -3.86 6.78 19.24
C GLU A 71 -2.69 5.88 19.64
N GLN A 72 -2.04 5.23 18.68
CA GLN A 72 -0.81 4.46 18.92
C GLN A 72 0.33 5.34 19.48
N ASN A 73 0.52 6.55 18.93
CA ASN A 73 1.52 7.47 19.46
C ASN A 73 1.22 7.93 20.89
N LYS A 74 -0.07 8.10 21.25
CA LYS A 74 -0.49 8.44 22.62
C LYS A 74 -0.25 7.27 23.58
N THR A 75 -0.53 6.03 23.20
CA THR A 75 -0.28 4.86 24.05
C THR A 75 1.21 4.64 24.28
N VAL A 76 2.05 4.78 23.25
CA VAL A 76 3.51 4.71 23.37
C VAL A 76 4.04 5.79 24.34
N LYS A 77 3.57 7.04 24.23
CA LYS A 77 3.94 8.11 25.16
C LYS A 77 3.51 7.80 26.60
N ARG A 78 2.29 7.29 26.81
CA ARG A 78 1.80 6.89 28.14
C ARG A 78 2.63 5.76 28.75
N ASN A 79 2.97 4.75 27.95
CA ASN A 79 3.81 3.65 28.40
C ASN A 79 5.21 4.15 28.77
N LYS A 80 5.83 5.00 27.95
CA LYS A 80 7.14 5.60 28.25
C LYS A 80 7.12 6.41 29.56
N LYS A 81 6.04 7.14 29.83
CA LYS A 81 5.85 7.86 31.11
C LYS A 81 5.72 6.90 32.30
N ARG A 82 4.94 5.82 32.16
CA ARG A 82 4.78 4.78 33.20
C ARG A 82 6.09 4.08 33.53
N TYR A 83 6.89 3.72 32.52
CA TYR A 83 8.21 3.11 32.74
C TYR A 83 9.16 4.06 33.49
N LYS A 84 9.22 5.34 33.10
CA LYS A 84 10.03 6.34 33.83
C LYS A 84 9.58 6.50 35.30
N ALA A 85 8.27 6.52 35.55
CA ALA A 85 7.75 6.60 36.92
C ALA A 85 8.11 5.36 37.75
N LYS A 86 7.99 4.15 37.19
CA LYS A 86 8.39 2.90 37.86
C LYS A 86 9.88 2.88 38.21
N LEU A 87 10.74 3.31 37.28
CA LEU A 87 12.19 3.40 37.51
C LEU A 87 12.54 4.42 38.62
N GLY A 88 11.86 5.56 38.65
CA GLY A 88 12.02 6.56 39.72
C GLY A 88 11.61 6.02 41.09
N THR A 89 10.46 5.34 41.19
CA THR A 89 10.01 4.72 42.45
C THR A 89 10.89 3.55 42.90
N TRP A 90 11.48 2.81 41.96
CA TRP A 90 12.38 1.69 42.26
C TRP A 90 13.72 2.20 42.83
N ASN A 91 14.27 3.29 42.27
CA ASN A 91 15.50 3.93 42.77
C ASN A 91 15.35 4.60 44.15
N ILE A 92 14.14 5.02 44.54
CA ILE A 92 13.88 5.55 45.88
C ILE A 92 13.87 4.42 46.90
N ARG A 93 13.30 3.25 46.53
CA ARG A 93 13.19 2.08 47.40
C ARG A 93 14.53 1.41 47.69
N THR A 94 15.45 1.40 46.72
CA THR A 94 16.79 0.80 46.88
C THR A 94 17.78 1.69 47.63
N LYS A 95 17.47 2.98 47.85
CA LYS A 95 18.30 3.92 48.64
C LYS A 95 17.93 3.97 50.13
N GLN A 96 16.90 3.25 50.55
CA GLN A 96 16.43 3.16 51.95
C GLN A 96 16.75 1.80 52.60
N SER A 97 17.57 0.97 51.96
CA SER A 97 18.20 -0.24 52.53
C SER A 97 19.70 -0.01 52.63
#